data_AF-A0AB38Y3P6-F1
#
_entry.id   AF-A0AB38Y3P6-F1
#
_cell.length_a   1.000
_cell.length_b   1.000
_cell.length_c   1.000
_cell.angle_alpha   90.00
_cell.angle_beta   90.00
_cell.angle_gamma   90.00
#
_symmetry.space_group_name_H-M   'P 1'
#
loop_
_entity.id
_entity.type
_entity.pdbx_description
1 polymer ?
#
loop_
_entity_poly.entity_id
_entity_poly.type
_entity_poly.pdbx_seq_one_letter_code
_entity_poly.pdbx_strand_id
1 'polypeptide(L)'
;MPKSFELLGKMIEQLQAEEWIGDSQVSALPATLEGREILWRSLINQRPALPLSQNYLVLEDAYLDAWQNSIRPISLEGCQKTAHDQIFLYHGDIRHLAVDAIVNAANSELLGCFIPNHGCIDNAIHTFAGSRLRLACQSLMVEQGHKEAIGQAKMTSAYHLPASSIIHTVGPRIAKGQPISPIRADLLARCYQSCLNLAAQSGLVSLAFCSISTGEFGFPKKEASQIAIKTVLKWQEQHPNQRLAVIFNTFTLEDKALYDMYLQKENDCE
;
A
#
# COMPACT_ATOMS: atom_id res chain seq x y z
N MET A 1 -23.43 -1.74 -12.06
CA MET A 1 -23.96 -1.43 -10.71
C MET A 1 -24.75 -2.58 -10.07
N PRO A 2 -25.74 -3.23 -10.72
CA PRO A 2 -26.48 -4.36 -10.10
C PRO A 2 -25.58 -5.56 -9.74
N LYS A 3 -24.61 -5.88 -10.62
CA LYS A 3 -23.70 -7.01 -10.45
C LYS A 3 -22.85 -6.91 -9.18
N SER A 4 -22.27 -5.75 -8.86
CA SER A 4 -21.44 -5.58 -7.66
C SER A 4 -22.24 -5.76 -6.36
N PHE A 5 -23.48 -5.27 -6.33
CA PHE A 5 -24.38 -5.43 -5.18
C PHE A 5 -24.65 -6.91 -4.88
N GLU A 6 -24.95 -7.70 -5.91
CA GLU A 6 -25.18 -9.15 -5.78
C GLU A 6 -23.90 -9.92 -5.41
N LEU A 7 -22.76 -9.60 -6.03
CA LEU A 7 -21.47 -10.22 -5.73
C LEU A 7 -21.10 -10.02 -4.26
N LEU A 8 -21.18 -8.78 -3.77
CA LEU A 8 -20.89 -8.47 -2.36
C LEU A 8 -21.83 -9.21 -1.42
N GLY A 9 -23.12 -9.32 -1.75
CA GLY A 9 -24.07 -10.09 -0.94
C GLY A 9 -23.64 -11.54 -0.74
N LYS A 10 -23.32 -12.21 -1.85
CA LYS A 10 -22.85 -13.61 -1.82
C LYS A 10 -21.51 -13.78 -1.09
N MET A 11 -20.59 -12.81 -1.25
CA MET A 11 -19.32 -12.83 -0.54
C MET A 11 -19.52 -12.65 0.96
N ILE A 12 -20.37 -11.71 1.40
CA ILE A 12 -20.70 -11.49 2.81
C ILE A 12 -21.32 -12.74 3.43
N GLU A 13 -22.28 -13.38 2.76
CA GLU A 13 -22.91 -14.62 3.23
C GLU A 13 -21.87 -15.73 3.44
N GLN A 14 -20.94 -15.91 2.50
CA GLN A 14 -19.87 -16.90 2.64
C GLN A 14 -18.92 -16.57 3.79
N LEU A 15 -18.52 -15.29 3.95
CA LEU A 15 -17.64 -14.87 5.03
C LEU A 15 -18.30 -15.05 6.40
N GLN A 16 -19.58 -14.68 6.55
CA GLN A 16 -20.32 -14.83 7.81
C GLN A 16 -20.58 -16.30 8.18
N ALA A 17 -20.48 -17.22 7.22
CA ALA A 17 -20.59 -18.67 7.45
C ALA A 17 -19.26 -19.33 7.82
N GLU A 18 -18.13 -18.59 7.81
CA GLU A 18 -16.84 -19.13 8.23
C GLU A 18 -16.76 -19.27 9.76
N GLU A 19 -16.11 -20.34 10.22
CA GLU A 19 -16.05 -20.71 11.64
C GLU A 19 -15.46 -19.63 12.56
N TRP A 20 -14.61 -18.73 12.04
CA TRP A 20 -13.92 -17.72 12.85
C TRP A 20 -14.79 -16.53 13.24
N ILE A 21 -15.92 -16.29 12.55
CA ILE A 21 -16.82 -15.15 12.82
C ILE A 21 -17.52 -15.31 14.17
N GLY A 22 -17.93 -16.54 14.51
CA GLY A 22 -18.75 -16.84 15.68
C GLY A 22 -20.18 -16.28 15.58
N ASP A 23 -21.15 -16.94 16.23
CA ASP A 23 -22.59 -16.65 16.05
C ASP A 23 -23.00 -15.20 16.40
N SER A 24 -22.23 -14.50 17.25
CA SER A 24 -22.54 -13.15 17.71
C SER A 24 -22.10 -12.02 16.76
N GLN A 25 -21.37 -12.34 15.69
CA GLN A 25 -20.86 -11.35 14.72
C GLN A 25 -21.58 -11.36 13.37
N VAL A 26 -22.55 -12.27 13.18
CA VAL A 26 -23.37 -12.32 11.97
C VAL A 26 -24.32 -11.12 11.94
N SER A 27 -24.28 -10.37 10.84
CA SER A 27 -25.10 -9.18 10.64
C SER A 27 -26.06 -9.35 9.47
N ALA A 28 -27.15 -8.59 9.48
CA ALA A 28 -28.09 -8.55 8.36
C ALA A 28 -27.42 -7.90 7.14
N LEU A 29 -27.67 -8.45 5.95
CA LEU A 29 -27.17 -7.88 4.70
C LEU A 29 -27.71 -6.46 4.47
N PRO A 30 -26.82 -5.46 4.33
CA PRO A 30 -27.25 -4.09 4.03
C PRO A 30 -28.01 -3.99 2.71
N ALA A 31 -28.98 -3.07 2.67
CA ALA A 31 -29.84 -2.83 1.51
C ALA A 31 -29.19 -1.91 0.45
N THR A 32 -28.06 -1.29 0.76
CA THR A 32 -27.32 -0.39 -0.16
C THR A 32 -25.99 -0.99 -0.58
N LEU A 33 -25.49 -0.58 -1.75
CA LEU A 33 -24.17 -1.01 -2.24
C LEU A 33 -23.06 -0.59 -1.26
N GLU A 34 -23.04 0.68 -0.87
CA GLU A 34 -22.08 1.22 0.10
C GLU A 34 -22.11 0.45 1.43
N GLY A 35 -23.30 0.14 1.94
CA GLY A 35 -23.44 -0.65 3.17
C GLY A 35 -22.82 -2.04 3.03
N ARG A 36 -23.03 -2.70 1.89
CA ARG A 36 -22.43 -4.02 1.60
C ARG A 36 -20.91 -3.92 1.45
N GLU A 37 -20.40 -2.88 0.81
CA GLU A 37 -18.95 -2.65 0.70
C GLU A 37 -18.30 -2.47 2.08
N ILE A 38 -18.90 -1.68 2.97
CA ILE A 38 -18.43 -1.46 4.34
C ILE A 38 -18.44 -2.76 5.15
N LEU A 39 -19.51 -3.57 5.03
CA LEU A 39 -19.61 -4.85 5.73
C LEU A 39 -18.61 -5.87 5.18
N TRP A 40 -18.55 -6.05 3.86
CA TRP A 40 -17.60 -6.93 3.21
C TRP A 40 -16.16 -6.58 3.60
N ARG A 41 -15.79 -5.29 3.53
CA ARG A 41 -14.47 -4.81 3.94
C ARG A 41 -14.19 -5.08 5.42
N SER A 42 -15.16 -4.83 6.30
CA SER A 42 -15.05 -5.17 7.73
C SER A 42 -14.70 -6.64 7.98
N LEU A 43 -15.42 -7.54 7.29
CA LEU A 43 -15.25 -8.99 7.42
C LEU A 43 -13.88 -9.43 6.87
N ILE A 44 -13.53 -9.00 5.65
CA ILE A 44 -12.28 -9.45 5.02
C ILE A 44 -11.03 -8.90 5.71
N ASN A 45 -11.12 -7.70 6.31
CA ASN A 45 -10.02 -7.13 7.08
C ASN A 45 -9.68 -8.00 8.30
N GLN A 46 -10.70 -8.46 9.03
CA GLN A 46 -10.52 -9.26 10.25
C GLN A 46 -10.20 -10.74 9.98
N ARG A 47 -10.55 -11.24 8.79
CA ARG A 47 -10.41 -12.66 8.43
C ARG A 47 -8.96 -13.15 8.58
N PRO A 48 -8.70 -14.26 9.29
CA PRO A 48 -7.35 -14.83 9.37
C PRO A 48 -6.82 -15.28 8.00
N ALA A 49 -5.50 -15.46 7.89
CA ALA A 49 -4.83 -15.90 6.66
C ALA A 49 -5.02 -17.40 6.39
N LEU A 50 -6.28 -17.81 6.20
CA LEU A 50 -6.69 -19.19 5.89
C LEU A 50 -7.09 -19.32 4.41
N PRO A 51 -6.96 -20.51 3.79
CA PRO A 51 -7.48 -20.73 2.43
C PRO A 51 -8.94 -20.29 2.28
N LEU A 52 -9.29 -19.76 1.10
CA LEU A 52 -10.67 -19.42 0.74
C LEU A 52 -11.22 -20.47 -0.22
N SER A 53 -12.54 -20.66 -0.21
CA SER A 53 -13.20 -21.54 -1.17
C SER A 53 -13.00 -21.01 -2.60
N GLN A 54 -12.93 -21.92 -3.57
CA GLN A 54 -12.85 -21.53 -4.98
C GLN A 54 -14.06 -20.67 -5.39
N ASN A 55 -15.23 -20.94 -4.81
CA ASN A 55 -16.45 -20.16 -5.06
C ASN A 55 -16.31 -18.71 -4.57
N TYR A 56 -15.74 -18.49 -3.39
CA TYR A 56 -15.48 -17.13 -2.89
C TYR A 56 -14.50 -16.41 -3.82
N LEU A 57 -13.40 -17.06 -4.19
CA LEU A 57 -12.37 -16.45 -5.04
C LEU A 57 -12.93 -16.02 -6.40
N VAL A 58 -13.79 -16.81 -7.03
CA VAL A 58 -14.47 -16.43 -8.29
C VAL A 58 -15.35 -15.19 -8.13
N LEU A 59 -16.04 -15.05 -6.99
CA LEU A 59 -16.87 -13.86 -6.71
C LEU A 59 -16.00 -12.63 -6.44
N GLU A 60 -14.92 -12.79 -5.68
CA GLU A 60 -13.96 -11.73 -5.37
C GLU A 60 -13.28 -11.24 -6.63
N ASP A 61 -12.80 -12.15 -7.49
CA ASP A 61 -12.18 -11.81 -8.77
C ASP A 61 -13.15 -10.99 -9.63
N ALA A 62 -14.39 -11.46 -9.80
CA ALA A 62 -15.40 -10.75 -10.58
C ALA A 62 -15.77 -9.37 -10.02
N TYR A 63 -15.70 -9.18 -8.69
CA TYR A 63 -15.97 -7.92 -8.03
C TYR A 63 -14.79 -6.95 -8.17
N LEU A 64 -13.57 -7.41 -7.88
CA LEU A 64 -12.37 -6.60 -7.94
C LEU A 64 -11.99 -6.24 -9.38
N ASP A 65 -12.24 -7.13 -10.36
CA ASP A 65 -12.13 -6.81 -11.79
C ASP A 65 -13.12 -5.70 -12.18
N ALA A 66 -14.37 -5.78 -11.70
CA ALA A 66 -15.35 -4.73 -11.97
C ALA A 66 -14.96 -3.39 -11.32
N TRP A 67 -14.38 -3.44 -10.11
CA TRP A 67 -13.83 -2.26 -9.45
C TRP A 67 -12.65 -1.68 -10.23
N GLN A 68 -11.68 -2.51 -10.63
CA GLN A 68 -10.50 -2.09 -11.40
C GLN A 68 -10.91 -1.49 -12.77
N ASN A 69 -11.92 -2.05 -13.42
CA ASN A 69 -12.46 -1.51 -14.68
C ASN A 69 -13.26 -0.21 -14.49
N SER A 70 -13.70 0.09 -13.26
CA SER A 70 -14.41 1.33 -12.94
C SER A 70 -13.46 2.50 -12.63
N ILE A 71 -12.21 2.19 -12.28
CA ILE A 71 -11.16 3.21 -12.09
C ILE A 71 -10.50 3.51 -13.45
N ARG A 72 -9.91 4.70 -13.57
CA ARG A 72 -9.02 5.04 -14.69
C ARG A 72 -7.58 4.86 -14.22
N PRO A 73 -6.87 3.79 -14.63
CA PRO A 73 -5.48 3.61 -14.24
C PRO A 73 -4.63 4.80 -14.72
N ILE A 74 -3.67 5.19 -13.89
CA ILE A 74 -2.74 6.28 -14.13
C ILE A 74 -1.36 5.68 -14.34
N SER A 75 -0.86 5.77 -15.57
CA SER A 75 0.52 5.43 -15.88
C SER A 75 1.48 6.54 -15.42
N LEU A 76 2.78 6.29 -15.56
CA LEU A 76 3.83 7.25 -15.22
C LEU A 76 3.65 8.61 -15.94
N GLU A 77 3.18 8.59 -17.21
CA GLU A 77 2.94 9.80 -18.01
C GLU A 77 1.80 10.67 -17.44
N GLY A 78 0.89 10.07 -16.66
CA GLY A 78 -0.16 10.78 -15.96
C GLY A 78 0.29 11.42 -14.64
N CYS A 79 1.52 11.18 -14.19
CA CYS A 79 2.08 11.80 -13.00
C CYS A 79 2.69 13.18 -13.30
N GLN A 80 2.68 14.05 -12.30
CA GLN A 80 3.30 15.38 -12.38
C GLN A 80 4.83 15.22 -12.42
N LYS A 81 5.47 15.83 -13.41
CA LYS A 81 6.94 15.91 -13.50
C LYS A 81 7.50 16.86 -12.44
N THR A 82 8.75 16.61 -12.04
CA THR A 82 9.48 17.45 -11.08
C THR A 82 10.73 18.04 -11.74
N ALA A 83 11.55 18.78 -10.98
CA ALA A 83 12.86 19.24 -11.45
C ALA A 83 13.88 18.08 -11.61
N HIS A 84 13.54 16.87 -11.18
CA HIS A 84 14.39 15.68 -11.33
C HIS A 84 13.76 14.71 -12.34
N ASP A 85 14.50 14.36 -13.40
CA ASP A 85 13.99 13.59 -14.56
C ASP A 85 13.34 12.24 -14.19
N GLN A 86 13.85 11.58 -13.15
CA GLN A 86 13.39 10.27 -12.70
C GLN A 86 12.52 10.34 -11.45
N ILE A 87 12.03 11.52 -11.06
CA ILE A 87 11.13 11.70 -9.92
C ILE A 87 9.84 12.38 -10.35
N PHE A 88 8.73 11.77 -9.96
CA PHE A 88 7.38 12.19 -10.28
C PHE A 88 6.56 12.35 -9.00
N LEU A 89 5.51 13.17 -9.09
CA LEU A 89 4.53 13.35 -8.01
C LEU A 89 3.15 12.92 -8.49
N TYR A 90 2.45 12.15 -7.68
CA TYR A 90 1.05 11.80 -7.93
C TYR A 90 0.20 12.11 -6.70
N HIS A 91 -0.75 13.03 -6.85
CA HIS A 91 -1.75 13.30 -5.84
C HIS A 91 -3.02 12.52 -6.13
N GLY A 92 -3.36 11.56 -5.28
CA GLY A 92 -4.50 10.69 -5.49
C GLY A 92 -4.33 9.33 -4.84
N ASP A 93 -5.13 8.38 -5.28
CA ASP A 93 -5.14 7.03 -4.75
C ASP A 93 -4.05 6.18 -5.40
N ILE A 94 -3.05 5.77 -4.63
CA ILE A 94 -1.92 4.95 -5.13
C ILE A 94 -2.39 3.64 -5.80
N ARG A 95 -3.58 3.14 -5.42
CA ARG A 95 -4.16 1.91 -5.99
C ARG A 95 -4.59 2.08 -7.44
N HIS A 96 -4.59 3.31 -7.97
CA HIS A 96 -4.88 3.57 -9.38
C HIS A 96 -3.62 3.63 -10.25
N LEU A 97 -2.42 3.57 -9.66
CA LEU A 97 -1.18 3.65 -10.44
C LEU A 97 -0.90 2.33 -11.18
N ALA A 98 -0.81 2.41 -12.51
CA ALA A 98 -0.37 1.32 -13.38
C ALA A 98 1.16 1.44 -13.59
N VAL A 99 1.90 0.90 -12.64
CA VAL A 99 3.38 0.93 -12.55
C VAL A 99 3.91 -0.44 -12.15
N ASP A 100 5.22 -0.66 -12.20
CA ASP A 100 5.75 -1.99 -11.90
C ASP A 100 5.54 -2.36 -10.42
N ALA A 101 5.76 -1.41 -9.51
CA ALA A 101 5.44 -1.62 -8.11
C ALA A 101 4.89 -0.38 -7.39
N ILE A 102 3.99 -0.63 -6.44
CA ILE A 102 3.61 0.31 -5.39
C ILE A 102 4.18 -0.14 -4.05
N VAL A 103 4.46 0.80 -3.15
CA VAL A 103 4.94 0.49 -1.80
C VAL A 103 3.78 0.49 -0.82
N ASN A 104 3.65 -0.60 -0.07
CA ASN A 104 2.76 -0.72 1.08
C ASN A 104 3.53 -0.41 2.38
N ALA A 105 3.04 0.55 3.17
CA ALA A 105 3.49 0.77 4.53
C ALA A 105 2.84 -0.28 5.47
N ALA A 106 3.49 -1.43 5.58
CA ALA A 106 3.00 -2.59 6.31
C ALA A 106 3.31 -2.50 7.82
N ASN A 107 2.68 -3.39 8.58
CA ASN A 107 3.05 -3.70 9.95
C ASN A 107 3.93 -4.97 10.02
N SER A 108 4.54 -5.26 11.17
CA SER A 108 5.50 -6.37 11.33
C SER A 108 4.96 -7.77 11.05
N GLU A 109 3.63 -7.97 11.09
CA GLU A 109 3.03 -9.25 10.73
C GLU A 109 3.00 -9.47 9.21
N LEU A 110 3.08 -8.40 8.40
CA LEU A 110 2.98 -8.44 6.92
C LEU A 110 1.64 -8.96 6.35
N LEU A 111 0.71 -9.39 7.21
CA LEU A 111 -0.59 -9.94 6.81
C LEU A 111 -1.64 -8.86 6.52
N GLY A 112 -1.25 -7.60 6.39
CA GLY A 112 -2.17 -6.48 6.22
C GLY A 112 -2.80 -5.99 7.52
N CYS A 113 -3.78 -5.10 7.38
CA CYS A 113 -4.49 -4.50 8.51
C CYS A 113 -5.72 -5.32 8.92
N PHE A 114 -5.83 -5.63 10.23
CA PHE A 114 -6.97 -6.35 10.80
C PHE A 114 -8.03 -5.44 11.43
N ILE A 115 -7.82 -4.12 11.45
CA ILE A 115 -8.80 -3.18 11.99
C ILE A 115 -9.89 -2.96 10.91
N PRO A 116 -11.17 -3.22 11.23
CA PRO A 116 -12.27 -3.06 10.28
C PRO A 116 -12.32 -1.66 9.67
N ASN A 117 -12.39 -1.58 8.33
CA ASN A 117 -12.56 -0.32 7.61
C ASN A 117 -11.53 0.76 7.96
N HIS A 118 -10.34 0.37 8.45
CA HIS A 118 -9.32 1.33 8.87
C HIS A 118 -8.82 2.15 7.68
N GLY A 119 -8.61 3.44 7.91
CA GLY A 119 -8.17 4.39 6.87
C GLY A 119 -6.69 4.27 6.49
N CYS A 120 -5.95 3.27 6.96
CA CYS A 120 -4.54 3.11 6.62
C CYS A 120 -4.35 2.54 5.21
N ILE A 121 -3.18 2.83 4.63
CA ILE A 121 -2.86 2.38 3.26
C ILE A 121 -2.78 0.85 3.16
N ASP A 122 -2.30 0.18 4.22
CA ASP A 122 -2.21 -1.28 4.31
C ASP A 122 -3.58 -1.94 4.15
N ASN A 123 -4.60 -1.37 4.81
CA ASN A 123 -5.98 -1.82 4.68
C ASN A 123 -6.50 -1.63 3.25
N ALA A 124 -6.26 -0.45 2.67
CA ALA A 124 -6.73 -0.13 1.32
C ALA A 124 -6.07 -1.00 0.24
N ILE A 125 -4.77 -1.26 0.34
CA ILE A 125 -4.03 -2.13 -0.58
C ILE A 125 -4.51 -3.57 -0.43
N HIS A 126 -4.54 -4.14 0.78
CA HIS A 126 -4.97 -5.53 0.99
C HIS A 126 -6.41 -5.78 0.58
N THR A 127 -7.32 -4.86 0.86
CA THR A 127 -8.73 -5.01 0.49
C THR A 127 -8.91 -5.10 -1.03
N PHE A 128 -8.19 -4.27 -1.80
CA PHE A 128 -8.43 -4.14 -3.24
C PHE A 128 -7.45 -4.90 -4.13
N ALA A 129 -6.31 -5.35 -3.60
CA ALA A 129 -5.53 -6.42 -4.22
C ALA A 129 -6.28 -7.77 -4.13
N GLY A 130 -7.08 -7.96 -3.07
CA GLY A 130 -7.87 -9.17 -2.83
C GLY A 130 -7.19 -10.14 -1.88
N SER A 131 -7.95 -11.15 -1.46
CA SER A 131 -7.60 -12.02 -0.33
C SER A 131 -6.32 -12.83 -0.56
N ARG A 132 -5.98 -13.11 -1.82
CA ARG A 132 -4.74 -13.83 -2.18
C ARG A 132 -3.48 -13.08 -1.74
N LEU A 133 -3.50 -11.75 -1.64
CA LEU A 133 -2.35 -10.99 -1.14
C LEU A 133 -1.99 -11.38 0.29
N ARG A 134 -2.97 -11.48 1.19
CA ARG A 134 -2.75 -11.90 2.57
C ARG A 134 -2.17 -13.32 2.65
N LEU A 135 -2.63 -14.22 1.78
CA LEU A 135 -2.10 -15.59 1.72
C LEU A 135 -0.65 -15.63 1.23
N ALA A 136 -0.29 -14.84 0.22
CA ALA A 136 1.10 -14.73 -0.23
C ALA A 136 2.00 -14.15 0.86
N CYS A 137 1.55 -13.11 1.57
CA CYS A 137 2.28 -12.59 2.74
C CYS A 137 2.43 -13.67 3.83
N GLN A 138 1.39 -14.45 4.10
CA GLN A 138 1.47 -15.55 5.07
C GLN A 138 2.52 -16.59 4.66
N SER A 139 2.58 -16.97 3.39
CA SER A 139 3.62 -17.88 2.89
C SER A 139 5.02 -17.32 3.10
N LEU A 140 5.24 -16.04 2.77
CA LEU A 140 6.53 -15.37 3.01
C LEU A 140 6.91 -15.36 4.49
N MET A 141 5.96 -15.08 5.38
CA MET A 141 6.21 -15.02 6.82
C MET A 141 6.47 -16.40 7.44
N VAL A 142 5.80 -17.44 6.94
CA VAL A 142 6.06 -18.83 7.35
C VAL A 142 7.45 -19.27 6.92
N GLU A 143 7.83 -18.99 5.68
CA GLU A 143 9.16 -19.30 5.15
C GLU A 143 10.27 -18.56 5.93
N GLN A 144 10.04 -17.28 6.25
CA GLN A 144 10.97 -16.49 7.04
C GLN A 144 11.07 -16.94 8.51
N GLY A 145 9.98 -17.43 9.11
CA GLY A 145 9.96 -17.93 10.48
C GLY A 145 10.00 -16.87 11.59
N HIS A 146 10.00 -15.58 11.25
CA HIS A 146 9.95 -14.47 12.21
C HIS A 146 9.26 -13.24 11.64
N LYS A 147 8.84 -12.32 12.52
CA LYS A 147 8.21 -11.03 12.14
C LYS A 147 9.15 -10.16 11.30
N GLU A 148 8.58 -9.36 10.40
CA GLU A 148 9.36 -8.49 9.52
C GLU A 148 9.95 -7.33 10.32
N ALA A 149 11.24 -7.08 10.13
CA ALA A 149 11.94 -6.02 10.83
C ALA A 149 11.70 -4.64 10.20
N ILE A 150 11.77 -3.59 11.01
CA ILE A 150 11.66 -2.21 10.55
C ILE A 150 12.79 -1.91 9.54
N GLY A 151 12.45 -1.27 8.43
CA GLY A 151 13.40 -0.89 7.39
C GLY A 151 13.77 -1.99 6.39
N GLN A 152 13.13 -3.16 6.46
CA GLN A 152 13.25 -4.23 5.47
C GLN A 152 12.10 -4.19 4.45
N ALA A 153 12.29 -4.86 3.32
CA ALA A 153 11.31 -4.91 2.23
C ALA A 153 11.06 -6.33 1.72
N LYS A 154 9.80 -6.65 1.40
CA LYS A 154 9.36 -7.90 0.76
C LYS A 154 8.50 -7.59 -0.46
N MET A 155 8.48 -8.47 -1.46
CA MET A 155 7.70 -8.27 -2.68
C MET A 155 6.68 -9.38 -2.90
N THR A 156 5.51 -9.00 -3.39
CA THR A 156 4.43 -9.90 -3.84
C THR A 156 3.85 -9.39 -5.16
N SER A 157 3.07 -10.22 -5.85
CA SER A 157 2.22 -9.74 -6.96
C SER A 157 1.13 -8.79 -6.44
N ALA A 158 0.71 -7.83 -7.26
CA ALA A 158 -0.33 -6.88 -6.86
C ALA A 158 -1.78 -7.36 -7.09
N TYR A 159 -1.94 -8.53 -7.72
CA TYR A 159 -3.23 -9.16 -8.00
C TYR A 159 -4.17 -8.26 -8.81
N HIS A 160 -5.22 -7.72 -8.20
CA HIS A 160 -6.23 -6.89 -8.87
C HIS A 160 -5.88 -5.40 -8.90
N LEU A 161 -4.74 -4.99 -8.33
CA LEU A 161 -4.28 -3.61 -8.51
C LEU A 161 -3.68 -3.43 -9.91
N PRO A 162 -3.75 -2.23 -10.51
CA PRO A 162 -3.13 -1.95 -11.81
C PRO A 162 -1.61 -2.07 -11.81
N ALA A 163 -0.97 -1.99 -10.63
CA ALA A 163 0.45 -2.24 -10.50
C ALA A 163 0.79 -3.72 -10.74
N SER A 164 2.02 -4.03 -11.14
CA SER A 164 2.41 -5.44 -11.32
C SER A 164 2.72 -6.13 -9.98
N SER A 165 3.39 -5.42 -9.09
CA SER A 165 3.87 -5.92 -7.79
C SER A 165 3.59 -4.94 -6.65
N ILE A 166 3.66 -5.44 -5.42
CA ILE A 166 3.63 -4.65 -4.20
C ILE A 166 4.93 -4.89 -3.44
N ILE A 167 5.62 -3.81 -3.07
CA ILE A 167 6.74 -3.87 -2.14
C ILE A 167 6.23 -3.47 -0.75
N HIS A 168 6.31 -4.39 0.20
CA HIS A 168 5.91 -4.18 1.58
C HIS A 168 7.12 -3.78 2.42
N THR A 169 7.02 -2.68 3.15
CA THR A 169 8.06 -2.25 4.10
C THR A 169 7.45 -1.89 5.45
N VAL A 170 8.16 -2.20 6.53
CA VAL A 170 7.74 -1.85 7.89
C VAL A 170 8.43 -0.57 8.32
N GLY A 171 7.65 0.50 8.48
CA GLY A 171 8.14 1.81 8.90
C GLY A 171 8.27 1.98 10.43
N PRO A 172 9.14 2.87 10.93
CA PRO A 172 9.20 3.19 12.35
C PRO A 172 7.93 3.93 12.82
N ARG A 173 7.49 3.64 14.05
CA ARG A 173 6.36 4.35 14.70
C ARG A 173 6.86 5.39 15.69
N ILE A 174 6.22 6.56 15.70
CA ILE A 174 6.40 7.63 16.67
C ILE A 174 5.14 7.73 17.53
N ALA A 175 5.29 7.48 18.83
CA ALA A 175 4.20 7.66 19.77
C ALA A 175 3.83 9.15 19.89
N LYS A 176 2.54 9.44 20.09
CA LYS A 176 2.03 10.81 20.21
C LYS A 176 2.82 11.60 21.27
N GLY A 177 3.31 12.79 20.90
CA GLY A 177 4.07 13.67 21.78
C GLY A 177 5.56 13.31 21.94
N GLN A 178 6.06 12.27 21.26
CA GLN A 178 7.48 11.94 21.25
C GLN A 178 8.20 12.63 20.08
N PRO A 179 9.42 13.16 20.27
CA PRO A 179 10.22 13.68 19.18
C PRO A 179 10.72 12.56 18.26
N ILE A 180 11.11 12.92 17.05
CA ILE A 180 11.84 12.03 16.15
C ILE A 180 13.25 11.82 16.71
N SER A 181 13.66 10.57 16.92
CA SER A 181 15.06 10.26 17.24
C SER A 181 15.87 10.02 15.97
N PRO A 182 17.20 10.23 15.99
CA PRO A 182 18.07 9.92 14.85
C PRO A 182 17.91 8.49 14.34
N ILE A 183 17.77 7.52 15.27
CA ILE A 183 17.56 6.11 14.94
C ILE A 183 16.26 5.91 14.13
N ARG A 184 15.17 6.61 14.49
CA ARG A 184 13.90 6.51 13.75
C ARG A 184 13.99 7.18 12.38
N ALA A 185 14.70 8.29 12.26
CA ALA A 185 14.97 8.90 10.96
C ALA A 185 15.78 7.96 10.05
N ASP A 186 16.82 7.33 10.59
CA ASP A 186 17.63 6.34 9.87
C ASP A 186 16.82 5.12 9.47
N LEU A 187 15.94 4.61 10.34
CA LEU A 187 15.05 3.48 10.02
C LEU A 187 14.05 3.83 8.91
N LEU A 188 13.53 5.07 8.88
CA LEU A 188 12.67 5.52 7.79
C LEU A 188 13.47 5.58 6.47
N ALA A 189 14.67 6.16 6.48
CA ALA A 189 15.55 6.16 5.31
C ALA A 189 15.86 4.73 4.82
N ARG A 190 16.10 3.78 5.74
CA ARG A 190 16.30 2.37 5.39
C ARG A 190 15.09 1.74 4.70
N CYS A 191 13.86 2.11 5.07
CA CYS A 191 12.66 1.64 4.36
C CYS A 191 12.73 2.00 2.87
N TYR A 192 13.01 3.27 2.57
CA TYR A 192 13.14 3.74 1.18
C TYR A 192 14.30 3.03 0.46
N GLN A 193 15.48 2.92 1.09
CA GLN A 193 16.63 2.23 0.50
C GLN A 193 16.33 0.76 0.18
N SER A 194 15.71 0.03 1.11
CA SER A 194 15.36 -1.38 0.92
C SER A 194 14.36 -1.57 -0.22
N CYS A 195 13.35 -0.70 -0.33
CA CYS A 195 12.41 -0.74 -1.45
C CYS A 195 13.08 -0.45 -2.80
N LEU A 196 13.93 0.59 -2.87
CA LEU A 196 14.66 0.94 -4.09
C LEU A 196 15.61 -0.17 -4.53
N ASN A 197 16.35 -0.75 -3.58
CA ASN A 197 17.25 -1.89 -3.84
C ASN A 197 16.48 -3.09 -4.37
N LEU A 198 15.35 -3.45 -3.75
CA LEU A 198 14.54 -4.59 -4.16
C LEU A 198 13.93 -4.37 -5.55
N ALA A 199 13.46 -3.16 -5.85
CA ALA A 199 12.96 -2.79 -7.16
C ALA A 199 14.06 -2.91 -8.24
N ALA A 200 15.24 -2.37 -7.98
CA ALA A 200 16.37 -2.46 -8.91
C ALA A 200 16.85 -3.90 -9.12
N GLN A 201 16.96 -4.70 -8.06
CA GLN A 201 17.33 -6.12 -8.13
C GLN A 201 16.31 -6.95 -8.93
N SER A 202 15.04 -6.54 -8.89
CA SER A 202 13.94 -7.20 -9.62
C SER A 202 13.76 -6.66 -11.04
N GLY A 203 14.62 -5.71 -11.48
CA GLY A 203 14.55 -5.13 -12.83
C GLY A 203 13.34 -4.23 -13.08
N LEU A 204 12.73 -3.68 -12.02
CA LEU A 204 11.60 -2.77 -12.17
C LEU A 204 12.08 -1.42 -12.73
N VAL A 205 11.25 -0.79 -13.56
CA VAL A 205 11.52 0.53 -14.15
C VAL A 205 10.71 1.65 -13.51
N SER A 206 9.68 1.32 -12.72
CA SER A 206 8.83 2.29 -12.01
C SER A 206 8.42 1.82 -10.60
N LEU A 207 8.56 2.71 -9.61
CA LEU A 207 8.20 2.45 -8.21
C LEU A 207 7.47 3.63 -7.59
N ALA A 208 6.29 3.40 -7.01
CA ALA A 208 5.52 4.44 -6.32
C ALA A 208 5.53 4.26 -4.80
N PHE A 209 5.96 5.29 -4.08
CA PHE A 209 5.94 5.34 -2.62
C PHE A 209 4.67 6.02 -2.11
N CYS A 210 3.95 5.39 -1.18
CA CYS A 210 3.07 6.14 -0.27
C CYS A 210 3.90 6.88 0.80
N SER A 211 3.29 7.81 1.54
CA SER A 211 3.91 8.47 2.70
C SER A 211 4.14 7.51 3.88
N ILE A 212 5.24 6.73 3.84
CA ILE A 212 5.61 5.73 4.87
C ILE A 212 5.69 6.38 6.26
N SER A 213 5.16 5.68 7.27
CA SER A 213 5.16 6.06 8.68
C SER A 213 4.38 7.34 9.06
N THR A 214 3.77 8.04 8.10
CA THR A 214 2.87 9.17 8.39
C THR A 214 1.47 8.69 8.81
N GLY A 215 0.61 9.61 9.26
CA GLY A 215 -0.74 9.26 9.71
C GLY A 215 -0.70 8.39 10.98
N GLU A 216 -1.18 7.15 10.86
CA GLU A 216 -1.32 6.19 11.97
C GLU A 216 -0.01 5.89 12.72
N PHE A 217 1.13 5.97 12.03
CA PHE A 217 2.45 5.70 12.62
C PHE A 217 3.10 6.97 13.19
N GLY A 218 2.47 8.13 13.05
CA GLY A 218 2.79 9.35 13.79
C GLY A 218 4.06 10.08 13.36
N PHE A 219 4.73 9.67 12.29
CA PHE A 219 5.89 10.40 11.78
C PHE A 219 5.45 11.75 11.20
N PRO A 220 6.02 12.88 11.65
CA PRO A 220 5.72 14.20 11.11
C PRO A 220 5.93 14.27 9.58
N LYS A 221 4.94 14.82 8.86
CA LYS A 221 4.91 14.82 7.38
C LYS A 221 6.09 15.57 6.76
N LYS A 222 6.48 16.70 7.35
CA LYS A 222 7.59 17.52 6.87
C LYS A 222 8.91 16.76 6.92
N GLU A 223 9.23 16.19 8.06
CA GLU A 223 10.46 15.42 8.26
C GLU A 223 10.44 14.12 7.45
N ALA A 224 9.30 13.43 7.38
CA ALA A 224 9.15 12.22 6.57
C ALA A 224 9.38 12.48 5.08
N SER A 225 8.79 13.55 4.52
CA SER A 225 8.98 13.91 3.11
C SER A 225 10.42 14.32 2.80
N GLN A 226 11.08 15.07 3.68
CA GLN A 226 12.50 15.40 3.53
C GLN A 226 13.40 14.14 3.54
N ILE A 227 13.14 13.20 4.45
CA ILE A 227 13.87 11.92 4.50
C ILE A 227 13.63 11.12 3.22
N ALA A 228 12.38 11.04 2.76
CA ALA A 228 12.00 10.31 1.55
C ALA A 228 12.76 10.83 0.32
N ILE A 229 12.67 12.13 0.06
CA ILE A 229 13.27 12.79 -1.10
C ILE A 229 14.80 12.67 -1.04
N LYS A 230 15.41 13.04 0.09
CA LYS A 230 16.87 12.96 0.26
C LYS A 230 17.39 11.54 0.04
N THR A 231 16.65 10.53 0.52
CA THR A 231 17.04 9.14 0.37
C THR A 231 16.97 8.67 -1.07
N VAL A 232 15.89 9.01 -1.78
CA VAL A 232 15.70 8.65 -3.20
C VAL A 232 16.76 9.33 -4.07
N LEU A 233 16.99 10.64 -3.90
CA LEU A 233 18.00 11.39 -4.65
C LEU A 233 19.40 10.78 -4.44
N LYS A 234 19.80 10.59 -3.18
CA LYS A 234 21.09 9.99 -2.85
C LYS A 234 21.23 8.58 -3.43
N TRP A 235 20.16 7.78 -3.42
CA TRP A 235 20.19 6.45 -3.99
C TRP A 235 20.36 6.49 -5.52
N GLN A 236 19.67 7.39 -6.22
CA GLN A 236 19.80 7.57 -7.68
C GLN A 236 21.21 8.05 -8.06
N GLU A 237 21.78 8.99 -7.30
CA GLU A 237 23.18 9.43 -7.47
C GLU A 237 24.19 8.28 -7.33
N GLN A 238 23.94 7.37 -6.38
CA GLN A 238 24.80 6.21 -6.14
C GLN A 238 24.61 5.07 -7.17
N HIS A 239 23.53 5.11 -7.96
CA HIS A 239 23.18 4.08 -8.92
C HIS A 239 22.84 4.69 -10.30
N PRO A 240 23.77 5.41 -10.96
CA PRO A 240 23.48 6.15 -12.19
C PRO A 240 23.07 5.27 -13.38
N ASN A 241 23.37 3.97 -13.32
CA ASN A 241 22.98 3.00 -14.34
C ASN A 241 21.57 2.43 -14.12
N GLN A 242 20.95 2.68 -12.96
CA GLN A 242 19.59 2.24 -12.65
C GLN A 242 18.59 3.30 -13.13
N ARG A 243 17.83 3.00 -14.18
CA ARG A 243 16.77 3.89 -14.69
C ARG A 243 15.43 3.64 -14.00
N LEU A 244 15.43 3.66 -12.67
CA LEU A 244 14.21 3.50 -11.87
C LEU A 244 13.49 4.86 -11.75
N ALA A 245 12.30 4.97 -12.34
CA ALA A 245 11.41 6.11 -12.12
C ALA A 245 10.73 5.98 -10.76
N VAL A 246 10.84 7.02 -9.93
CA VAL A 246 10.25 7.05 -8.59
C VAL A 246 9.08 8.02 -8.55
N ILE A 247 7.93 7.53 -8.08
CA ILE A 247 6.74 8.36 -7.89
C ILE A 247 6.53 8.54 -6.39
N PHE A 248 6.50 9.77 -5.91
CA PHE A 248 5.95 10.07 -4.59
C PHE A 248 4.43 10.22 -4.72
N ASN A 249 3.68 9.33 -4.08
CA ASN A 249 2.24 9.46 -3.97
C ASN A 249 1.86 10.22 -2.70
N THR A 250 0.95 11.17 -2.84
CA THR A 250 0.37 11.93 -1.72
C THR A 250 -1.14 11.83 -1.73
N PHE A 251 -1.75 11.75 -0.55
CA PHE A 251 -3.20 11.68 -0.39
C PHE A 251 -3.80 12.99 0.14
N THR A 252 -3.13 13.66 1.08
CA THR A 252 -3.61 14.95 1.61
C THR A 252 -2.99 16.11 0.82
N LEU A 253 -3.71 17.24 0.75
CA LEU A 253 -3.18 18.46 0.13
C LEU A 253 -1.93 18.99 0.86
N GLU A 254 -1.85 18.78 2.18
CA GLU A 254 -0.67 19.12 2.97
C GLU A 254 0.56 18.31 2.54
N ASP A 255 0.41 16.99 2.36
CA ASP A 255 1.49 16.14 1.85
C ASP A 255 1.90 16.60 0.45
N LYS A 256 0.92 16.84 -0.44
CA LYS A 256 1.19 17.33 -1.79
C LYS A 256 2.03 18.60 -1.78
N ALA A 257 1.63 19.60 -0.99
CA ALA A 257 2.32 20.88 -0.90
C ALA A 257 3.77 20.75 -0.39
N LEU A 258 4.01 19.85 0.58
CA LEU A 258 5.36 19.58 1.08
C LEU A 258 6.25 18.95 -0.01
N TYR A 259 5.76 17.92 -0.70
CA TYR A 259 6.51 17.27 -1.77
C TYR A 259 6.74 18.22 -2.95
N ASP A 260 5.73 19.00 -3.37
CA ASP A 260 5.88 20.04 -4.40
C ASP A 260 6.99 21.02 -4.03
N MET A 261 6.95 21.57 -2.81
CA MET A 261 7.94 22.53 -2.34
C MET A 261 9.37 21.97 -2.37
N TYR A 262 9.56 20.71 -1.98
CA TYR A 262 10.89 20.11 -1.91
C TYR A 262 11.41 19.56 -3.24
N LEU A 263 10.52 19.22 -4.19
CA LEU A 263 10.89 18.70 -5.51
C LEU A 263 10.97 19.78 -6.61
N GLN A 264 10.56 21.02 -6.30
CA GLN A 264 10.72 22.18 -7.18
C GLN A 264 12.01 22.97 -6.93
N LYS A 265 12.68 22.74 -5.80
CA LYS A 265 13.99 23.33 -5.56
C LYS A 265 15.00 22.58 -6.42
N GLU A 266 15.51 23.21 -7.47
CA GLU A 266 16.81 22.81 -8.00
C GLU A 266 17.81 22.82 -6.84
N ASN A 267 18.74 21.86 -6.81
CA ASN A 267 19.80 21.84 -5.82
C ASN A 267 20.57 23.16 -5.88
N ASP A 268 20.19 24.13 -5.05
CA ASP A 268 21.07 25.18 -4.57
C ASP A 268 22.12 24.46 -3.70
N CYS A 269 23.09 23.83 -4.38
CA CYS A 269 24.33 23.40 -3.77
C CYS A 269 25.11 24.65 -3.36
N GLU A 270 25.15 24.94 -2.08
CA GLU A 270 26.29 25.58 -1.41
C GLU A 270 26.91 24.62 -0.40
#